data_AF-A0A285TJF2-F1
#
_entry.id   AF-A0A285TJF2-F1
#
_cell.length_a   1.000
_cell.length_b   1.000
_cell.length_c   1.000
_cell.angle_alpha   90.00
_cell.angle_beta   90.00
_cell.angle_gamma   90.00
#
_symmetry.space_group_name_H-M   'P 1'
#
loop_
_entity.id
_entity.type
_entity.pdbx_description
1 polymer ?
#
loop_
_entity_poly.entity_id
_entity_poly.type
_entity_poly.pdbx_seq_one_letter_code
_entity_poly.pdbx_strand_id
1 'polypeptide(L)'
;MFDLRATLRMQVRALTERLGGVHGTAAAIEARWGDAVSPGTVSRKREGSLDFTVADVVAIEDALGVYPVTRMLARRMTETAVSAVTSAAELALQAGEIAREAGEAVAALVRASQSMKAHDDAAALKEIDEAIEALRKARIALQTRMGGGQP
;
A
#
# COMPACT_ATOMS: atom_id res chain seq x y z
N MET A 1 5.62 0.42 -14.90
CA MET A 1 6.32 1.04 -13.74
C MET A 1 5.75 2.44 -13.56
N PHE A 2 5.21 2.77 -12.39
CA PHE A 2 4.66 4.10 -12.11
C PHE A 2 5.83 5.11 -12.00
N ASP A 3 5.92 6.06 -12.92
CA ASP A 3 6.92 7.14 -12.82
C ASP A 3 6.39 8.24 -11.90
N LEU A 4 6.84 8.18 -10.64
CA LEU A 4 6.50 9.14 -9.61
C LEU A 4 6.95 10.55 -9.98
N ARG A 5 8.11 10.71 -10.61
CA ARG A 5 8.67 12.01 -10.97
C ARG A 5 7.85 12.65 -12.09
N ALA A 6 7.45 11.88 -13.10
CA ALA A 6 6.55 12.35 -14.15
C ALA A 6 5.17 12.74 -13.57
N THR A 7 4.64 11.94 -12.65
CA THR A 7 3.35 12.23 -12.00
C THR A 7 3.40 13.50 -11.14
N LEU A 8 4.45 13.68 -10.35
CA LEU A 8 4.71 14.90 -9.58
C LEU A 8 4.73 16.13 -10.49
N ARG A 9 5.50 16.07 -11.58
CA ARG A 9 5.62 17.17 -12.54
C ARG A 9 4.28 17.55 -13.15
N MET A 10 3.48 16.55 -13.55
CA MET A 10 2.13 16.77 -14.07
C MET A 10 1.23 17.47 -13.07
N GLN A 11 1.22 17.04 -11.81
CA GLN A 11 0.40 17.64 -10.76
C GLN A 11 0.83 19.08 -10.46
N VAL A 12 2.13 19.31 -10.26
CA VAL A 12 2.65 20.64 -9.95
C VAL A 12 2.39 21.60 -11.11
N ARG A 13 2.57 21.17 -12.36
CA ARG A 13 2.25 21.98 -13.54
C ARG A 13 0.78 22.40 -13.55
N ALA A 14 -0.15 21.49 -13.26
CA ALA A 14 -1.57 21.81 -13.19
C ALA A 14 -1.88 22.83 -12.08
N LEU A 15 -1.20 22.76 -10.94
CA LEU A 15 -1.34 23.74 -9.85
C LEU A 15 -0.76 25.11 -10.26
N THR A 16 0.39 25.14 -10.91
CA THR A 16 0.99 26.36 -11.48
C THR A 16 0.04 27.06 -12.44
N GLU A 17 -0.65 26.34 -13.33
CA GLU A 17 -1.67 26.94 -14.21
C GLU A 17 -2.81 27.57 -13.41
N ARG A 18 -3.30 26.87 -12.38
CA ARG A 18 -4.39 27.37 -11.52
C ARG A 18 -4.01 28.63 -10.74
N LEU A 19 -2.73 28.84 -10.45
CA LEU A 19 -2.22 30.06 -9.82
C LEU A 19 -2.05 31.23 -10.80
N GLY A 20 -2.30 31.06 -12.10
CA GLY A 20 -2.04 32.09 -13.11
C GLY A 20 -0.67 31.94 -13.77
N GLY A 21 -0.13 30.72 -13.83
CA GLY A 21 1.10 30.39 -14.53
C GLY A 21 2.35 30.83 -13.76
N VAL A 22 3.36 31.27 -14.52
CA VAL A 22 4.71 31.54 -14.01
C VAL A 22 4.71 32.66 -12.96
N HIS A 23 4.02 33.77 -13.23
CA HIS A 23 4.02 34.94 -12.34
C HIS A 23 3.24 34.68 -11.05
N GLY A 24 2.05 34.07 -11.14
CA GLY A 24 1.27 33.76 -9.96
C GLY A 24 1.93 32.71 -9.06
N THR A 25 2.66 31.76 -9.67
CA THR A 25 3.46 30.80 -8.91
C THR A 25 4.65 31.46 -8.22
N ALA A 26 5.37 32.37 -8.88
CA ALA A 26 6.45 33.14 -8.26
C ALA A 26 5.92 33.97 -7.06
N ALA A 27 4.79 34.66 -7.25
CA ALA A 27 4.14 35.43 -6.19
C ALA A 27 3.68 34.56 -5.02
N ALA A 28 3.15 33.36 -5.27
CA ALA A 28 2.76 32.43 -4.21
C ALA A 28 3.97 31.94 -3.38
N ILE A 29 5.09 31.67 -4.03
CA ILE A 29 6.33 31.26 -3.34
C ILE A 29 6.90 32.40 -2.49
N GLU A 30 6.95 33.61 -3.05
CA GLU A 30 7.40 34.81 -2.34
C GLU A 30 6.48 35.13 -1.15
N ALA A 31 5.16 35.05 -1.32
CA ALA A 31 4.21 35.29 -0.24
C ALA A 31 4.36 34.29 0.92
N ARG A 32 4.79 33.06 0.65
CA ARG A 32 4.96 32.02 1.68
C ARG A 32 6.29 32.15 2.43
N TRP A 33 7.39 32.40 1.70
CA TRP A 33 8.74 32.31 2.25
C TRP A 33 9.46 33.64 2.43
N GLY A 34 8.95 34.73 1.83
CA GLY A 34 9.59 36.05 1.86
C GLY A 34 10.78 36.20 0.90
N ASP A 35 11.19 35.11 0.23
CA ASP A 35 12.26 35.12 -0.76
C ASP A 35 11.69 35.22 -2.17
N ALA A 36 12.11 36.26 -2.90
CA ALA A 36 11.70 36.47 -4.28
C ALA A 36 12.27 35.39 -5.20
N VAL A 37 11.40 34.57 -5.79
CA VAL A 37 11.77 33.62 -6.85
C VAL A 37 11.53 34.27 -8.20
N SER A 38 12.56 34.30 -9.04
CA SER A 38 12.43 34.90 -10.37
C SER A 38 11.47 34.10 -11.27
N PRO A 39 10.61 34.76 -12.07
CA PRO A 39 9.75 34.11 -13.06
C PRO A 39 10.52 33.17 -14.01
N GLY A 40 11.75 33.53 -14.39
CA GLY A 40 12.60 32.66 -15.21
C GLY A 40 13.00 31.34 -14.54
N THR A 41 13.10 31.32 -13.21
CA THR A 41 13.33 30.08 -12.44
C THR A 41 12.08 29.19 -12.45
N VAL A 42 10.90 29.79 -12.27
CA VAL A 42 9.63 29.05 -12.36
C VAL A 42 9.40 28.51 -13.77
N SER A 43 9.74 29.26 -14.83
CA SER A 43 9.64 28.78 -16.22
C SER A 43 10.52 27.55 -16.46
N ARG A 44 11.80 27.61 -16.05
CA ARG A 44 12.72 26.46 -16.16
C ARG A 44 12.25 25.24 -15.36
N LYS A 45 11.61 25.44 -14.21
CA LYS A 45 10.98 24.37 -13.43
C LYS A 45 9.79 23.74 -14.17
N ARG A 46 8.96 24.57 -14.81
CA ARG A 46 7.79 24.14 -15.60
C ARG A 46 8.17 23.40 -16.89
N GLU A 47 9.25 23.83 -17.55
CA GLU A 47 9.83 23.19 -18.73
C GLU A 47 10.59 21.89 -18.39
N GLY A 48 10.86 21.64 -17.10
CA GLY A 48 11.54 20.44 -16.62
C GLY A 48 13.07 20.52 -16.70
N SER A 49 13.64 21.68 -17.05
CA SER A 49 15.07 21.96 -16.97
C SER A 49 15.57 22.09 -15.53
N LEU A 50 14.67 22.45 -14.61
CA LEU A 50 14.87 22.39 -13.16
C LEU A 50 13.73 21.58 -12.52
N ASP A 51 13.99 20.97 -11.37
CA ASP A 51 12.93 20.33 -10.60
C ASP A 51 12.30 21.32 -9.61
N PHE A 52 11.01 21.11 -9.34
CA PHE A 52 10.36 21.74 -8.21
C PHE A 52 10.87 21.12 -6.91
N THR A 53 11.26 21.97 -5.97
CA THR A 53 11.64 21.58 -4.62
C THR A 53 10.40 21.32 -3.76
N VAL A 54 10.57 20.66 -2.62
CA VAL A 54 9.49 20.49 -1.64
C VAL A 54 8.96 21.85 -1.16
N ALA A 55 9.84 22.84 -0.96
CA ALA A 55 9.44 24.18 -0.55
C ALA A 55 8.55 24.88 -1.59
N ASP A 56 8.83 24.69 -2.88
CA ASP A 56 7.96 25.23 -3.95
C ASP A 56 6.58 24.55 -3.92
N VAL A 57 6.55 23.22 -3.79
CA VAL A 57 5.31 22.45 -3.76
C VAL A 57 4.42 22.87 -2.58
N VAL A 58 5.01 23.00 -1.39
CA VAL A 58 4.28 23.45 -0.19
C VAL A 58 3.69 24.84 -0.41
N ALA A 59 4.46 25.80 -0.91
CA ALA A 59 3.94 27.15 -1.17
C ALA A 59 2.80 27.17 -2.18
N ILE A 60 2.91 26.38 -3.26
CA ILE A 60 1.88 26.27 -4.31
C ILE A 60 0.60 25.63 -3.77
N GLU A 61 0.71 24.52 -3.02
CA GLU A 61 -0.43 23.82 -2.45
C GLU A 61 -1.14 24.66 -1.37
N ASP A 62 -0.37 25.31 -0.49
CA ASP A 62 -0.89 26.20 0.55
C ASP A 62 -1.63 27.40 -0.06
N ALA A 63 -1.08 28.03 -1.10
CA ALA A 63 -1.70 29.16 -1.77
C ALA A 63 -3.05 28.80 -2.43
N LEU A 64 -3.22 27.54 -2.86
CA LEU A 64 -4.46 27.04 -3.46
C LEU A 64 -5.39 26.35 -2.46
N GLY A 65 -4.96 26.12 -1.22
CA GLY A 65 -5.67 25.33 -0.23
C GLY A 65 -5.97 23.88 -0.66
N VAL A 66 -5.20 23.34 -1.61
CA VAL A 66 -5.37 21.98 -2.13
C VAL A 66 -4.05 21.21 -2.15
N TYR A 67 -4.08 19.96 -1.68
CA TYR A 67 -2.87 19.20 -1.36
C TYR A 67 -2.73 17.87 -2.14
N PRO A 68 -2.82 17.84 -3.48
CA PRO A 68 -2.73 16.59 -4.25
C PRO A 68 -1.35 15.91 -4.17
N VAL A 69 -0.25 16.66 -4.22
CA VAL A 69 1.12 16.14 -4.16
C VAL A 69 1.42 15.67 -2.75
N THR A 70 1.10 16.48 -1.73
CA THR A 70 1.27 16.06 -0.33
C THR A 70 0.47 14.80 -0.02
N ARG A 71 -0.79 14.69 -0.49
CA ARG A 71 -1.59 13.46 -0.34
C ARG A 71 -0.95 12.27 -1.05
N MET A 72 -0.42 12.45 -2.26
CA MET A 72 0.29 11.39 -2.98
C MET A 72 1.55 10.93 -2.24
N LEU A 73 2.33 11.85 -1.69
CA LEU A 73 3.53 11.52 -0.90
C LEU A 73 3.17 10.79 0.40
N ALA A 74 2.15 11.26 1.11
CA ALA A 74 1.64 10.58 2.31
C ALA A 74 1.13 9.17 1.98
N ARG A 75 0.43 9.01 0.85
CA ARG A 75 -0.06 7.71 0.37
C ARG A 75 1.08 6.71 0.14
N ARG A 76 2.27 7.15 -0.29
CA ARG A 76 3.44 6.25 -0.39
C ARG A 76 3.81 5.63 0.94
N MET A 77 3.69 6.38 2.05
CA MET A 77 3.93 5.86 3.39
C MET A 77 2.84 4.86 3.79
N THR A 78 1.58 5.19 3.50
CA THR A 78 0.43 4.34 3.84
C THR A 78 0.41 3.05 3.02
N GLU A 79 0.76 3.06 1.74
CA GLU A 79 0.80 1.84 0.91
C GLU A 79 1.87 0.86 1.40
N THR A 80 3.03 1.36 1.86
CA THR A 80 4.05 0.53 2.53
C THR A 80 3.56 0.01 3.89
N ALA A 81 2.87 0.84 4.67
CA ALA A 81 2.35 0.45 5.99
C ALA A 81 1.15 -0.52 5.91
N VAL A 82 0.22 -0.31 4.96
CA VAL A 82 -0.94 -1.18 4.72
C VAL A 82 -0.47 -2.54 4.22
N SER A 83 0.52 -2.61 3.32
CA SER A 83 1.10 -3.89 2.92
C SER A 83 1.66 -4.69 4.11
N ALA A 84 2.28 -4.03 5.09
CA ALA A 84 2.77 -4.68 6.30
C ALA A 84 1.62 -5.11 7.26
N VAL A 85 0.63 -4.25 7.50
CA VAL A 85 -0.50 -4.53 8.41
C VAL A 85 -1.44 -5.60 7.83
N THR A 86 -1.73 -5.54 6.53
CA THR A 86 -2.53 -6.54 5.82
C THR A 86 -1.86 -7.93 5.90
N SER A 87 -0.54 -8.00 5.77
CA SER A 87 0.19 -9.28 5.89
C SER A 87 0.11 -9.91 7.28
N ALA A 88 0.04 -9.11 8.35
CA ALA A 88 -0.07 -9.61 9.73
C ALA A 88 -1.51 -10.06 10.04
N ALA A 89 -2.52 -9.29 9.60
CA ALA A 89 -3.92 -9.63 9.75
C ALA A 89 -4.31 -10.89 8.95
N GLU A 90 -3.76 -11.05 7.74
CA GLU A 90 -3.94 -12.25 6.91
C GLU A 90 -3.36 -13.50 7.58
N LEU A 91 -2.19 -13.40 8.20
CA LEU A 91 -1.61 -14.52 8.95
C LEU A 91 -2.44 -14.88 10.19
N ALA A 92 -2.99 -13.89 10.88
CA ALA A 92 -3.88 -14.14 12.02
C ALA A 92 -5.18 -14.85 11.59
N LEU A 93 -5.77 -14.44 10.47
CA LEU A 93 -6.94 -15.11 9.89
C LEU A 93 -6.60 -16.56 9.47
N GLN A 94 -5.49 -16.77 8.77
CA GLN A 94 -5.04 -18.11 8.39
C GLN A 94 -4.76 -19.01 9.61
N ALA A 95 -4.21 -18.45 10.69
CA ALA A 95 -4.01 -19.20 11.94
C ALA A 95 -5.35 -19.62 12.57
N GLY A 96 -6.37 -18.76 12.51
CA GLY A 96 -7.73 -19.09 12.94
C GLY A 96 -8.35 -20.24 12.13
N GLU A 97 -8.25 -20.19 10.81
CA GLU A 97 -8.72 -21.27 9.92
C GLU A 97 -7.97 -22.58 10.19
N ILE A 98 -6.64 -22.57 10.33
CA ILE A 98 -5.88 -23.77 10.70
C ILE A 98 -6.36 -24.35 12.03
N ALA A 99 -6.57 -23.50 13.05
CA ALA A 99 -7.01 -23.96 14.36
C ALA A 99 -8.40 -24.61 14.29
N ARG A 100 -9.30 -24.03 13.50
CA ARG A 100 -10.64 -24.56 13.26
C ARG A 100 -10.57 -25.95 12.60
N GLU A 101 -9.97 -26.03 11.42
CA GLU A 101 -9.93 -27.26 10.61
C GLU A 101 -9.16 -28.38 11.33
N ALA A 102 -8.04 -28.05 12.00
CA ALA A 102 -7.32 -29.03 12.82
C ALA A 102 -8.15 -29.52 14.01
N GLY A 103 -8.95 -28.65 14.63
CA GLY A 103 -9.87 -29.03 15.70
C GLY A 103 -10.99 -29.97 15.22
N GLU A 104 -11.57 -29.67 14.06
CA GLU A 104 -12.60 -30.50 13.42
C GLU A 104 -12.03 -31.88 13.03
N ALA A 105 -10.82 -31.94 12.47
CA ALA A 105 -10.10 -33.17 12.18
C ALA A 105 -9.81 -34.01 13.44
N VAL A 106 -9.33 -33.39 14.53
CA VAL A 106 -9.10 -34.09 15.81
C VAL A 106 -10.41 -34.64 16.37
N ALA A 107 -11.50 -33.87 16.34
CA ALA A 107 -12.80 -34.32 16.81
C ALA A 107 -13.35 -35.48 15.97
N ALA A 108 -13.15 -35.45 14.65
CA ALA A 108 -13.55 -36.54 13.76
C ALA A 108 -12.74 -37.82 14.00
N LEU A 109 -11.42 -37.70 14.21
CA LEU A 109 -10.56 -38.83 14.59
C LEU A 109 -10.98 -39.49 15.92
N VAL A 110 -11.29 -38.68 16.93
CA VAL A 110 -11.78 -39.21 18.21
C VAL A 110 -13.10 -39.96 18.01
N ARG A 111 -14.03 -39.42 17.23
CA ARG A 111 -15.30 -40.10 16.91
C ARG A 111 -15.09 -41.41 16.15
N ALA A 112 -14.25 -41.42 15.12
CA ALA A 112 -13.91 -42.62 14.37
C ALA A 112 -13.29 -43.69 15.28
N SER A 113 -12.39 -43.31 16.21
CA SER A 113 -11.75 -44.25 17.14
C SER A 113 -12.72 -44.94 18.11
N GLN A 114 -13.88 -44.33 18.35
CA GLN A 114 -14.94 -44.85 19.23
C GLN A 114 -16.05 -45.56 18.45
N SER A 115 -15.95 -45.61 17.12
CA SER A 115 -16.94 -46.18 16.23
C SER A 115 -16.38 -47.40 15.50
N MET A 116 -17.27 -48.29 15.05
CA MET A 116 -16.94 -49.37 14.10
C MET A 116 -17.63 -49.14 12.75
N LYS A 117 -18.08 -47.91 12.47
CA LYS A 117 -18.80 -47.57 11.25
C LYS A 117 -17.86 -46.93 10.23
N ALA A 118 -17.80 -47.51 9.03
CA ALA A 118 -17.03 -46.99 7.92
C ALA A 118 -17.39 -45.53 7.53
N HIS A 119 -18.60 -45.07 7.84
CA HIS A 119 -19.02 -43.68 7.65
C HIS A 119 -18.19 -42.70 8.50
N ASP A 120 -17.85 -43.08 9.74
CA ASP A 120 -17.13 -42.21 10.66
C ASP A 120 -15.64 -42.13 10.29
N ASP A 121 -15.08 -43.21 9.74
CA ASP A 121 -13.73 -43.22 9.14
C ASP A 121 -13.65 -42.31 7.91
N ALA A 122 -14.66 -42.38 7.03
CA ALA A 122 -14.73 -41.53 5.84
C ALA A 122 -14.87 -40.05 6.20
N ALA A 123 -15.67 -39.74 7.23
CA ALA A 123 -15.76 -38.39 7.76
C ALA A 123 -14.41 -37.91 8.33
N ALA A 124 -13.70 -38.75 9.11
CA ALA A 124 -12.38 -38.39 9.63
C ALA A 124 -11.35 -38.10 8.53
N LEU A 125 -11.34 -38.90 7.45
CA LEU A 125 -10.47 -38.66 6.29
C LEU A 125 -10.76 -37.31 5.62
N LYS A 126 -12.03 -36.98 5.42
CA LYS A 126 -12.45 -35.69 4.84
C LYS A 126 -11.91 -34.51 5.65
N GLU A 127 -12.12 -34.51 6.97
CA GLU A 127 -11.71 -33.41 7.84
C GLU A 127 -10.17 -33.31 7.95
N ILE A 128 -9.45 -34.44 7.87
CA ILE A 128 -7.97 -34.45 7.77
C ILE A 128 -7.51 -33.76 6.48
N ASP A 129 -8.15 -34.05 5.35
CA ASP A 129 -7.78 -33.44 4.08
C ASP A 129 -8.02 -31.93 4.09
N GLU A 130 -9.12 -31.46 4.68
CA GLU A 130 -9.43 -30.03 4.85
C GLU A 130 -8.37 -29.32 5.74
N ALA A 131 -7.96 -29.95 6.85
CA ALA A 131 -6.88 -29.44 7.70
C ALA A 131 -5.52 -29.39 6.97
N ILE A 132 -5.20 -30.39 6.14
CA ILE A 132 -3.98 -30.40 5.32
C ILE A 132 -4.02 -29.28 4.28
N GLU A 133 -5.17 -29.02 3.65
CA GLU A 133 -5.32 -27.91 2.71
C GLU A 133 -5.10 -26.56 3.38
N ALA A 134 -5.66 -26.34 4.56
CA ALA A 134 -5.45 -25.11 5.33
C ALA A 134 -3.96 -24.88 5.65
N LEU A 135 -3.26 -25.93 6.11
CA LEU A 135 -1.82 -25.88 6.39
C LEU A 135 -0.98 -25.63 5.12
N ARG A 136 -1.35 -26.24 3.98
CA ARG A 136 -0.68 -26.01 2.69
C ARG A 136 -0.83 -24.56 2.23
N LYS A 137 -2.04 -23.99 2.35
CA LYS A 137 -2.31 -22.58 2.00
C LYS A 137 -1.44 -21.62 2.82
N ALA A 138 -1.35 -21.82 4.13
CA ALA A 138 -0.50 -21.00 4.99
C ALA A 138 1.00 -21.17 4.66
N ARG A 139 1.46 -22.39 4.35
CA ARG A 139 2.84 -22.63 3.92
C ARG A 139 3.19 -21.86 2.65
N ILE A 140 2.31 -21.90 1.64
CA ILE A 140 2.50 -21.15 0.38
C ILE A 140 2.57 -19.65 0.67
N ALA A 141 1.66 -19.11 1.50
CA ALA A 141 1.67 -17.70 1.87
C ALA A 141 2.99 -17.26 2.52
N LEU A 142 3.53 -18.09 3.43
CA LEU A 142 4.84 -17.84 4.05
C LEU A 142 6.00 -17.91 3.04
N GLN A 143 5.98 -18.89 2.13
CA GLN A 143 7.00 -19.04 1.09
C GLN A 143 7.01 -17.86 0.11
N THR A 144 5.83 -17.39 -0.32
CA THR A 144 5.69 -16.19 -1.15
C THR A 144 6.26 -14.97 -0.44
N ARG A 145 6.00 -14.82 0.86
CA ARG A 145 6.55 -13.72 1.67
C ARG A 145 8.08 -13.78 1.78
N MET A 146 8.65 -14.98 1.91
CA MET A 146 10.11 -15.17 1.94
C MET A 146 10.76 -14.90 0.57
N GLY A 147 10.10 -15.27 -0.54
CA GLY A 147 10.60 -15.07 -1.89
C GLY A 147 10.45 -13.64 -2.42
N GLY A 148 9.49 -12.87 -1.91
CA GLY A 148 9.29 -11.45 -2.24
C GLY A 148 10.19 -10.47 -1.47
N GLY A 149 11.02 -10.98 -0.54
CA GLY A 149 11.98 -10.20 0.23
C GLY A 149 13.40 -10.30 -0.34
N GLN A 150 13.64 -9.73 -1.52
CA GLN A 150 14.99 -9.29 -1.90
C GLN A 150 14.98 -7.77 -2.11
N PRO A 151 16.00 -7.05 -1.62
CA PRO A 151 16.06 -5.58 -1.66
C PRO A 151 16.08 -5.02 -3.08
#